data_AF-E9H2K6-F1
#
_entry.id   AF-E9H2K6-F1
#
_cell.length_a   1.000
_cell.length_b   1.000
_cell.length_c   1.000
_cell.angle_alpha   90.00
_cell.angle_beta   90.00
_cell.angle_gamma   90.00
#
_symmetry.space_group_name_H-M   'P 1'
#
loop_
_entity.id
_entity.type
_entity.pdbx_description
1 polymer ?
#
loop_
_entity_poly.entity_id
_entity_poly.type
_entity_poly.pdbx_seq_one_letter_code
_entity_poly.pdbx_strand_id
1 'polypeptide(L)'
;MEQPPHIEDIIRKPYERDLQWNMRRAFIERNEEKTDRRKLLQLSDNLMKMEFVGQQIRYPIKVYHELHNLAGNLWEEFRREKKLARIRDYMCQRRVA
;
A
#
# COMPACT_ATOMS: atom_id res chain seq x y z
N MET A 1 -2.72 -33.32 2.61
CA MET A 1 -2.29 -32.24 1.69
C MET A 1 -2.24 -30.97 2.51
N GLU A 2 -1.08 -30.36 2.69
CA GLU A 2 -0.98 -29.08 3.40
C GLU A 2 -1.65 -28.01 2.54
N GLN A 3 -2.61 -27.27 3.10
CA GLN A 3 -3.13 -26.09 2.43
C GLN A 3 -1.96 -25.12 2.20
N PRO A 4 -1.80 -24.58 0.98
CA PRO A 4 -0.83 -23.53 0.76
C PRO A 4 -1.12 -22.37 1.74
N PRO A 5 -0.10 -21.77 2.35
CA PRO A 5 -0.30 -20.68 3.30
C PRO A 5 -1.15 -19.58 2.67
N HIS A 6 -2.05 -18.98 3.47
CA HIS A 6 -2.87 -17.88 3.02
C HIS A 6 -1.96 -16.78 2.44
N ILE A 7 -2.37 -16.23 1.30
CA ILE A 7 -1.64 -15.18 0.58
C ILE A 7 -1.25 -14.05 1.55
N GLU A 8 -2.14 -13.73 2.49
CA GLU A 8 -1.98 -12.70 3.53
C GLU A 8 -0.77 -12.95 4.45
N ASP A 9 -0.49 -14.22 4.80
CA ASP A 9 0.62 -14.61 5.69
C ASP A 9 2.00 -14.55 4.99
N ILE A 10 2.02 -14.63 3.66
CA ILE A 10 3.25 -14.56 2.85
C ILE A 10 3.62 -13.11 2.53
N ILE A 11 2.66 -12.20 2.59
CA ILE A 11 2.78 -10.85 2.00
C ILE A 11 3.14 -9.81 3.05
N ARG A 12 2.57 -9.89 4.26
CA ARG A 12 2.88 -8.90 5.30
C ARG A 12 4.33 -9.04 5.74
N LYS A 13 5.09 -7.95 5.61
CA LYS A 13 6.47 -7.93 6.09
C LYS A 13 6.50 -7.59 7.58
N PRO A 14 7.41 -8.18 8.38
CA PRO A 14 7.43 -7.99 9.83
C PRO A 14 7.70 -6.53 10.25
N TYR A 15 8.29 -5.73 9.37
CA TYR A 15 8.52 -4.31 9.58
C TYR A 15 7.40 -3.39 9.05
N GLU A 16 6.38 -3.93 8.37
CA GLU A 16 5.26 -3.14 7.86
C GLU A 16 4.34 -2.71 9.00
N ARG A 17 4.24 -1.39 9.20
CA ARG A 17 3.24 -0.80 10.10
C ARG A 17 1.84 -1.05 9.56
N ASP A 18 0.83 -1.01 10.42
CA ASP A 18 -0.57 -1.33 10.03
C ASP A 18 -1.05 -0.49 8.84
N LEU A 19 -0.72 0.81 8.79
CA LEU A 19 -1.07 1.65 7.65
C LEU A 19 -0.42 1.20 6.33
N GLN A 20 0.84 0.74 6.39
CA GLN A 20 1.55 0.21 5.22
C GLN A 20 0.94 -1.12 4.78
N TRP A 21 0.67 -1.99 5.74
CA TRP A 21 0.04 -3.29 5.50
C TRP A 21 -1.35 -3.15 4.88
N ASN A 22 -2.20 -2.28 5.45
CA ASN A 22 -3.55 -2.05 4.93
C ASN A 22 -3.53 -1.54 3.48
N MET A 23 -2.59 -0.65 3.16
CA MET A 23 -2.43 -0.15 1.78
C MET A 23 -1.96 -1.24 0.82
N ARG A 24 -0.99 -2.04 1.25
CA ARG A 24 -0.48 -3.16 0.46
C ARG A 24 -1.56 -4.21 0.21
N ARG A 25 -2.29 -4.60 1.25
CA ARG A 25 -3.37 -5.59 1.20
C ARG A 25 -4.48 -5.13 0.25
N ALA A 26 -4.99 -3.91 0.42
CA ALA A 26 -6.02 -3.35 -0.44
C ALA A 26 -5.61 -3.27 -1.91
N PHE A 27 -4.33 -2.98 -2.19
CA PHE A 27 -3.81 -3.00 -3.55
C PHE A 27 -3.81 -4.41 -4.17
N ILE A 28 -3.47 -5.42 -3.37
CA ILE A 28 -3.38 -6.81 -3.83
C ILE A 28 -4.79 -7.37 -4.06
N GLU A 29 -5.69 -7.24 -3.08
CA GLU A 29 -7.09 -7.71 -3.20
C GLU A 29 -7.79 -7.11 -4.42
N ARG A 30 -7.54 -5.83 -4.74
CA ARG A 30 -8.16 -5.15 -5.89
C ARG A 30 -7.70 -5.69 -7.25
N ASN A 31 -6.52 -6.31 -7.29
CA ASN A 31 -5.81 -6.64 -8.52
C ASN A 31 -5.44 -8.13 -8.66
N GLU A 32 -5.73 -8.96 -7.66
CA GLU A 32 -5.36 -10.39 -7.64
C GLU A 32 -5.95 -11.19 -8.80
N GLU A 33 -7.17 -10.86 -9.23
CA GLU A 33 -7.81 -11.52 -10.37
C GLU A 33 -7.35 -10.99 -11.73
N LYS A 34 -6.74 -9.80 -11.76
CA LYS A 34 -6.40 -9.06 -13.00
C LYS A 34 -4.93 -9.18 -13.39
N THR A 35 -4.08 -9.57 -12.45
CA THR A 35 -2.63 -9.49 -12.60
C THR A 35 -1.99 -10.76 -12.08
N ASP A 36 -1.01 -11.29 -12.81
CA ASP A 36 -0.21 -12.42 -12.35
C ASP A 36 0.36 -12.18 -10.94
N ARG A 37 0.31 -13.22 -10.09
CA ARG A 37 0.69 -13.14 -8.68
C ARG A 37 2.11 -12.62 -8.49
N ARG A 38 3.08 -13.06 -9.29
CA ARG A 38 4.48 -12.62 -9.15
C ARG A 38 4.61 -11.14 -9.50
N LYS A 39 3.94 -10.71 -10.57
CA LYS A 39 3.92 -9.31 -11.00
C LYS A 39 3.22 -8.41 -9.97
N LEU A 40 2.10 -8.87 -9.42
CA LEU A 40 1.32 -8.16 -8.41
C LEU A 40 2.15 -7.93 -7.14
N LEU A 41 2.89 -8.93 -6.68
CA LEU A 41 3.78 -8.79 -5.53
C LEU A 41 4.89 -7.77 -5.78
N GLN A 42 5.51 -7.78 -6.97
CA GLN A 42 6.51 -6.77 -7.34
C GLN A 42 5.92 -5.35 -7.39
N LEU A 43 4.71 -5.20 -7.93
CA LEU A 43 4.03 -3.91 -7.99
C LEU A 43 3.65 -3.42 -6.59
N SER A 44 3.17 -4.31 -5.71
CA SER A 44 2.86 -3.97 -4.32
C SER A 44 4.11 -3.48 -3.56
N ASP A 45 5.28 -4.08 -3.82
CA ASP A 45 6.55 -3.62 -3.25
C ASP A 45 6.96 -2.24 -3.76
N ASN A 46 6.78 -1.99 -5.07
CA ASN A 46 7.09 -0.70 -5.67
C ASN A 46 6.14 0.39 -5.14
N LEU A 47 4.86 0.08 -4.94
CA LEU A 47 3.87 0.96 -4.31
C LEU A 47 4.35 1.41 -2.92
N MET A 48 4.78 0.47 -2.08
CA MET A 48 5.26 0.76 -0.73
C MET A 48 6.53 1.63 -0.76
N LYS A 49 7.47 1.33 -1.66
CA LYS A 49 8.70 2.14 -1.83
C LYS A 49 8.41 3.56 -2.32
N MET A 50 7.45 3.73 -3.22
CA MET A 50 7.07 5.05 -3.73
C MET A 50 6.40 5.91 -2.65
N GLU A 51 5.45 5.36 -1.89
CA GLU A 51 4.64 6.14 -0.94
C GLU A 51 5.33 6.34 0.43
N PHE A 52 6.09 5.35 0.91
CA PHE A 52 6.66 5.39 2.28
C PHE A 52 8.17 5.60 2.32
N VAL A 53 8.90 5.28 1.25
CA VAL A 53 10.37 5.49 1.18
C VAL A 53 10.72 6.73 0.34
N GLY A 54 9.76 7.28 -0.42
CA GLY A 54 9.96 8.50 -1.22
C GLY A 54 10.78 8.28 -2.50
N GLN A 55 10.84 7.05 -3.02
CA GLN A 55 11.65 6.70 -4.19
C GLN A 55 10.96 6.96 -5.55
N GLN A 56 10.00 7.88 -5.62
CA GLN A 56 9.22 8.15 -6.84
C GLN A 56 10.11 8.41 -8.07
N ILE A 57 11.24 9.10 -7.91
CA ILE A 57 12.16 9.51 -8.98
C ILE A 57 13.01 8.33 -9.51
N ARG A 58 13.07 7.19 -8.81
CA ARG A 58 13.96 6.07 -9.17
C ARG A 58 13.33 5.03 -10.09
N TYR A 59 12.03 5.14 -10.37
CA TYR A 59 11.32 4.17 -11.18
C TYR A 59 11.13 4.65 -12.62
N PRO A 60 11.28 3.77 -13.63
CA PRO A 60 10.95 4.11 -15.00
C PRO A 60 9.49 4.58 -15.11
N ILE A 61 9.25 5.62 -15.93
CA ILE A 61 7.92 6.23 -16.08
C ILE A 61 6.83 5.23 -16.45
N LYS A 62 7.18 4.17 -17.20
CA LYS A 62 6.26 3.08 -17.56
C LYS A 62 5.74 2.33 -16.34
N VAL A 63 6.61 2.04 -15.37
CA VAL A 63 6.24 1.35 -14.12
C VAL A 63 5.37 2.26 -13.25
N TYR A 64 5.66 3.56 -13.24
CA TYR A 64 4.84 4.55 -12.53
C TYR A 64 3.42 4.62 -13.12
N HIS A 65 3.27 4.73 -14.44
CA HIS A 65 1.95 4.76 -15.08
C HIS A 65 1.17 3.46 -14.86
N GLU A 66 1.84 2.30 -14.94
CA GLU A 66 1.19 1.01 -14.67
C GLU A 66 0.67 0.93 -13.24
N LEU A 67 1.48 1.35 -12.25
CA LEU A 67 1.07 1.46 -10.86
C LEU A 67 -0.10 2.43 -10.68
N HIS A 68 -0.03 3.60 -11.32
CA HIS A 68 -1.09 4.60 -11.24
C HIS A 68 -2.42 4.07 -11.79
N ASN A 69 -2.38 3.34 -12.90
CA ASN A 69 -3.56 2.75 -13.51
C ASN A 69 -4.17 1.62 -12.65
N LEU A 70 -3.33 0.78 -12.04
CA LEU A 70 -3.78 -0.33 -11.18
C LEU A 70 -4.22 0.13 -9.78
N ALA A 71 -3.55 1.13 -9.23
CA ALA A 71 -3.93 1.74 -7.97
C ALA A 71 -5.24 2.53 -8.12
N GLY A 72 -5.46 3.17 -9.28
CA GLY A 72 -6.63 4.00 -9.52
C GLY A 72 -6.75 5.09 -8.45
N ASN A 73 -7.89 5.14 -7.77
CA ASN A 73 -8.15 6.10 -6.70
C ASN A 73 -7.59 5.69 -5.33
N LEU A 74 -7.02 4.48 -5.19
CA LEU A 74 -6.51 3.95 -3.92
C LEU A 74 -5.45 4.89 -3.31
N TRP A 75 -4.58 5.48 -4.14
CA TRP A 75 -3.56 6.43 -3.68
C TRP A 75 -4.16 7.67 -3.02
N GLU A 76 -5.24 8.20 -3.58
CA GLU A 76 -5.91 9.38 -3.04
C GLU A 76 -6.70 9.06 -1.78
N GLU A 77 -7.32 7.88 -1.71
CA GLU A 77 -8.02 7.39 -0.53
C GLU A 77 -7.06 7.26 0.65
N PHE A 78 -5.91 6.60 0.47
CA PHE A 78 -4.92 6.47 1.54
C PHE A 78 -4.29 7.80 1.96
N ARG A 79 -4.03 8.70 1.00
CA ARG A 79 -3.53 10.05 1.34
C ARG A 79 -4.55 10.86 2.13
N ARG A 80 -5.85 10.73 1.80
CA ARG A 80 -6.94 11.34 2.56
C ARG A 80 -7.02 10.76 3.97
N GLU A 81 -7.00 9.44 4.13
CA GLU A 81 -7.04 8.78 5.44
C GLU A 81 -5.84 9.17 6.31
N LYS A 82 -4.63 9.15 5.75
CA LYS A 82 -3.40 9.58 6.44
C LYS A 82 -3.49 11.03 6.90
N LYS A 83 -4.10 11.92 6.10
CA LYS A 83 -4.33 13.32 6.46
C LYS A 83 -5.37 13.43 7.59
N LEU A 84 -6.47 12.68 7.51
CA LEU A 84 -7.50 12.66 8.56
C LEU A 84 -6.96 12.12 9.89
N ALA A 85 -6.15 11.05 9.86
CA ALA A 85 -5.50 10.50 11.04
C ALA A 85 -4.59 11.55 11.72
N ARG A 86 -3.76 12.27 10.95
CA ARG A 86 -2.95 13.37 11.49
C ARG A 86 -3.78 14.48 12.12
N ILE A 87 -4.90 14.86 11.50
CA ILE A 87 -5.81 15.88 12.05
C ILE A 87 -6.43 15.39 13.37
N ARG A 88 -6.87 14.12 13.41
CA ARG A 88 -7.43 13.50 14.61
C ARG A 88 -6.42 13.47 15.75
N ASP A 89 -5.19 13.06 15.48
CA ASP A 89 -4.10 13.02 16.48
C ASP A 89 -3.82 14.42 17.02
N TYR A 90 -3.73 15.43 16.16
CA TYR A 90 -3.54 16.82 16.55
C TYR A 90 -4.69 17.35 17.43
N MET A 91 -5.94 17.05 17.06
CA MET A 91 -7.12 17.42 17.85
C MET A 91 -7.15 16.73 19.21
N CYS A 92 -6.71 15.46 19.27
CA CYS A 92 -6.62 14.70 20.51
C CYS A 92 -5.56 15.29 21.45
N GLN A 93 -4.37 15.61 20.92
CA GLN A 93 -3.28 16.25 21.69
C GLN A 93 -3.67 17.61 22.26
N ARG A 94 -4.45 18.44 21.54
CA ARG A 94 -4.94 19.73 22.03
C ARG A 94 -6.07 19.65 23.06
N ARG A 95 -6.70 18.48 23.24
CA ARG A 95 -7.76 18.29 24.25
C ARG A 95 -7.21 17.89 25.62
N VAL A 96 -5.93 17.51 25.69
CA VAL A 96 -5.24 17.06 26.90
C VAL A 96 -4.21 18.10 27.37
N ALA A 97 -4.08 19.23 26.67
CA ALA A 97 -3.26 20.39 27.02
C ALA A 97 -4.15 21.53 27.51
#